data_AF-A0AAD4LQV8-F1
#
_entry.id   AF-A0AAD4LQV8-F1
#
_cell.length_a   1.000
_cell.length_b   1.000
_cell.length_c   1.000
_cell.angle_alpha   90.00
_cell.angle_beta   90.00
_cell.angle_gamma   90.00
#
_symmetry.space_group_name_H-M   'P 1'
#
loop_
_entity.id
_entity.type
_entity.pdbx_description
1 polymer ?
#
loop_
_entity_poly.entity_id
_entity_poly.type
_entity_poly.pdbx_seq_one_letter_code
_entity_poly.pdbx_strand_id
1 'polypeptide(L)'
;MATKQAQQTQQQQQLAKQKAAEAEAEKIKEYIANIHYSDRYADDEFEYRHVILPKPLFKMIPKTYFNADDPGVLRLLSEAEWRGIGITQSLGWEHYEVHAPEPHVLLFRRAKNFDPHQAQQAQAHDGQPQNKAGAAKNGRKK
;
A
#
# COMPACT_ATOMS: atom_id res chain seq x y z
N MET A 1 -16.77 28.17 37.61
CA MET A 1 -17.58 28.21 36.37
C MET A 1 -16.75 28.09 35.09
N ALA A 2 -15.52 28.60 35.03
CA ALA A 2 -14.65 28.55 33.84
C ALA A 2 -14.28 27.13 33.34
N THR A 3 -14.12 26.15 34.23
CA THR A 3 -13.62 24.79 33.89
C THR A 3 -14.62 23.94 33.12
N LYS A 4 -15.92 24.08 33.39
CA LYS A 4 -16.98 23.34 32.68
C LYS A 4 -17.15 23.84 31.24
N GLN A 5 -17.02 25.15 31.03
CA GLN A 5 -17.09 25.74 29.70
C GLN A 5 -15.89 25.34 28.84
N ALA A 6 -14.68 25.30 29.41
CA ALA A 6 -13.49 24.81 28.71
C ALA A 6 -13.60 23.32 28.30
N GLN A 7 -14.10 22.46 29.19
CA GLN A 7 -14.33 21.04 28.88
C GLN A 7 -15.38 20.85 27.78
N GLN A 8 -16.47 21.61 27.81
CA GLN A 8 -17.51 21.53 26.79
C GLN A 8 -16.98 21.95 25.41
N THR A 9 -16.20 23.01 25.34
CA THR A 9 -15.56 23.45 24.09
C THR A 9 -14.57 22.41 23.56
N GLN A 10 -13.75 21.81 24.42
CA GLN A 10 -12.83 20.74 24.02
C GLN A 10 -13.58 19.51 23.49
N GLN A 11 -14.66 19.10 24.15
CA GLN A 11 -15.48 17.98 23.70
C GLN A 11 -16.12 18.28 22.33
N GLN A 12 -16.61 19.51 22.13
CA GLN A 12 -17.21 19.92 20.87
C GLN A 12 -16.19 19.98 19.73
N GLN A 13 -14.97 20.47 20.00
CA GLN A 13 -13.85 20.45 19.05
C GLN A 13 -13.45 19.01 18.67
N GLN A 14 -13.41 18.09 19.63
CA GLN A 14 -13.08 16.70 19.38
C GLN A 14 -14.14 15.99 18.53
N LEU A 15 -15.43 16.23 18.82
CA LEU A 15 -16.53 15.71 18.02
C LEU A 15 -16.50 16.26 16.58
N ALA A 16 -16.20 17.55 16.41
CA ALA A 16 -16.07 18.15 15.09
C ALA A 16 -14.91 17.53 14.29
N LYS A 17 -13.77 17.28 14.93
CA LYS A 17 -12.62 16.61 14.32
C LYS A 17 -12.94 15.18 13.89
N GLN A 18 -13.66 14.42 14.73
CA GLN A 18 -14.13 13.07 14.40
C GLN A 18 -15.06 13.08 13.18
N LYS A 19 -16.07 13.95 13.17
CA LYS A 19 -16.99 14.09 12.03
C LYS A 19 -16.28 14.48 10.73
N ALA A 20 -15.29 15.37 10.82
CA ALA A 20 -14.49 15.77 9.66
C ALA A 20 -13.66 14.59 9.10
N ALA A 21 -13.01 13.83 9.98
CA ALA A 21 -12.24 12.64 9.60
C ALA A 21 -13.13 11.54 9.00
N GLU A 22 -14.33 11.33 9.54
CA GLU A 22 -15.33 10.40 8.97
C GLU A 22 -15.78 10.84 7.58
N ALA A 23 -16.10 12.12 7.39
CA ALA A 23 -16.49 12.64 6.09
C ALA A 23 -15.36 12.57 5.05
N GLU A 24 -14.10 12.76 5.47
CA GLU A 24 -12.92 12.57 4.63
C GLU A 24 -12.74 11.09 4.26
N ALA A 25 -12.88 10.17 5.22
CA ALA A 25 -12.79 8.74 4.98
C ALA A 25 -13.86 8.24 3.99
N GLU A 26 -15.10 8.74 4.08
CA GLU A 26 -16.16 8.39 3.13
C GLU A 26 -15.84 8.90 1.71
N LYS A 27 -15.29 10.11 1.57
CA LYS A 27 -14.81 10.61 0.26
C LYS A 27 -13.67 9.77 -0.29
N ILE A 28 -12.73 9.36 0.56
CA ILE A 28 -11.63 8.47 0.15
C ILE A 28 -12.20 7.15 -0.37
N LYS A 29 -13.17 6.55 0.34
CA LYS A 29 -13.85 5.33 -0.13
C LYS A 29 -14.52 5.51 -1.48
N GLU A 30 -15.22 6.64 -1.68
CA GLU A 30 -15.82 6.98 -2.98
C GLU A 30 -14.77 7.09 -4.09
N TYR A 31 -13.62 7.72 -3.82
CA TYR A 31 -12.55 7.79 -4.81
C TYR A 31 -11.91 6.42 -5.08
N ILE A 32 -11.73 5.59 -4.06
CA ILE A 32 -11.23 4.23 -4.22
C ILE A 32 -12.17 3.41 -5.13
N ALA A 33 -13.49 3.56 -4.95
CA ALA A 33 -14.47 2.89 -5.80
C ALA A 33 -14.40 3.34 -7.28
N ASN A 34 -13.90 4.54 -7.53
CA ASN A 34 -13.73 5.11 -8.87
C ASN A 34 -12.34 4.85 -9.49
N ILE A 35 -11.49 4.03 -8.86
CA ILE A 35 -10.23 3.61 -9.48
C ILE A 35 -10.53 2.78 -10.73
N HIS A 36 -9.93 3.17 -11.85
CA HIS A 36 -10.12 2.49 -13.13
C HIS A 36 -8.98 1.49 -13.39
N TYR A 37 -9.34 0.27 -13.81
CA TYR A 37 -8.41 -0.80 -14.13
C TYR A 37 -8.53 -1.13 -15.62
N SER A 38 -7.43 -1.07 -16.36
CA SER A 38 -7.43 -1.44 -17.77
C SER A 38 -7.67 -2.93 -17.99
N ASP A 39 -7.96 -3.31 -19.22
CA ASP A 39 -7.79 -4.70 -19.65
C ASP A 39 -6.33 -5.14 -19.53
N ARG A 40 -6.13 -6.45 -19.41
CA ARG A 40 -4.79 -7.05 -19.39
C ARG A 40 -4.31 -7.28 -20.82
N TYR A 41 -3.05 -6.97 -21.06
CA TYR A 41 -2.33 -7.30 -22.28
C TYR A 41 -1.03 -8.00 -21.91
N ALA A 42 -0.41 -8.71 -22.84
CA ALA A 42 0.74 -9.55 -22.49
C ALA A 42 1.72 -9.68 -23.66
N ASP A 43 3.01 -9.81 -23.34
CA ASP A 43 4.06 -10.24 -24.26
C ASP A 43 4.48 -11.68 -23.92
N ASP A 44 5.64 -12.17 -24.35
CA ASP A 44 6.06 -13.55 -24.09
C ASP A 44 6.38 -13.84 -22.61
N GLU A 45 6.77 -12.84 -21.83
CA GLU A 45 7.30 -13.00 -20.47
C GLU A 45 6.32 -12.49 -19.39
N PHE A 46 5.61 -11.40 -19.66
CA PHE A 46 4.80 -10.68 -18.68
C PHE A 46 3.37 -10.42 -19.16
N GLU A 47 2.47 -10.33 -18.18
CA GLU A 47 1.17 -9.67 -18.29
C GLU A 47 1.28 -8.25 -17.76
N TYR A 48 0.55 -7.33 -18.37
CA TYR A 48 0.56 -5.91 -18.07
C TYR A 48 -0.85 -5.37 -17.90
N ARG A 49 -0.95 -4.28 -17.14
CA ARG A 49 -2.16 -3.49 -16.93
C ARG A 49 -1.76 -2.11 -16.45
N HIS A 50 -2.57 -1.11 -16.74
CA HIS A 50 -2.48 0.19 -16.08
C HIS A 50 -3.68 0.42 -15.15
N VAL A 51 -3.42 1.14 -14.07
CA VAL A 51 -4.44 1.58 -13.11
C VAL A 51 -4.46 3.10 -13.11
N ILE A 52 -5.64 3.69 -13.27
CA ILE A 52 -5.82 5.14 -13.30
C ILE A 52 -6.49 5.56 -12.00
N LEU A 53 -5.79 6.38 -11.23
CA LEU A 53 -6.31 6.95 -9.99
C LEU A 53 -7.16 8.18 -10.30
N PRO A 54 -8.30 8.37 -9.61
CA PRO A 54 -9.01 9.63 -9.65
C PRO A 54 -8.11 10.76 -9.17
N LYS A 55 -8.10 11.88 -9.91
CA LYS A 55 -7.26 13.05 -9.59
C LYS A 55 -7.40 13.53 -8.13
N PRO A 56 -8.59 13.51 -7.49
CA PRO A 56 -8.70 13.84 -6.07
C PRO A 56 -7.94 12.88 -5.15
N LEU A 57 -8.03 11.56 -5.40
CA LEU A 57 -7.29 10.55 -4.65
C LEU A 57 -5.78 10.72 -4.81
N PHE A 58 -5.33 10.95 -6.04
CA PHE A 58 -3.92 11.18 -6.33
C PHE A 58 -3.32 12.35 -5.51
N LYS A 59 -4.07 13.44 -5.35
CA LYS A 59 -3.66 14.60 -4.55
C LYS A 59 -3.60 14.34 -3.04
N MET A 60 -4.26 13.29 -2.56
CA MET A 60 -4.30 12.90 -1.15
C MET A 60 -3.16 11.93 -0.78
N ILE A 61 -2.41 11.42 -1.77
CA ILE A 61 -1.31 10.49 -1.52
C ILE A 61 -0.22 11.18 -0.68
N PRO A 62 0.34 10.50 0.34
CA PRO A 62 1.45 11.03 1.13
C PRO A 62 2.63 11.45 0.26
N LYS A 63 3.23 12.61 0.56
CA LYS A 63 4.40 13.14 -0.17
C LYS A 63 5.60 12.19 -0.22
N THR A 64 5.70 11.26 0.74
CA THR A 64 6.76 10.23 0.80
C THR A 64 6.67 9.18 -0.31
N TYR A 65 5.55 9.13 -1.04
CA TYR A 65 5.33 8.21 -2.18
C TYR A 65 5.66 8.89 -3.52
N PHE A 66 6.04 10.16 -3.49
CA PHE A 66 6.51 10.88 -4.66
C PHE A 66 8.03 10.80 -4.76
N ASN A 67 8.54 10.98 -5.97
CA ASN A 67 9.97 11.02 -6.21
C ASN A 67 10.57 12.30 -5.56
N ALA A 68 11.79 12.20 -5.03
CA ALA A 68 12.48 13.34 -4.43
C ALA A 68 12.92 14.36 -5.49
N ASP A 69 13.32 13.88 -6.67
CA ASP A 69 13.81 14.71 -7.76
C ASP A 69 12.65 15.30 -8.60
N ASP A 70 11.52 14.58 -8.68
CA ASP A 70 10.31 15.01 -9.37
C ASP A 70 9.07 14.83 -8.47
N PRO A 71 8.67 15.87 -7.71
CA PRO A 71 7.55 15.78 -6.78
C PRO A 71 6.19 15.69 -7.48
N GLY A 72 6.13 15.83 -8.82
CA GLY A 72 4.90 15.66 -9.59
C GLY A 72 4.55 14.20 -9.85
N VAL A 73 5.48 13.29 -9.57
CA VAL A 73 5.43 11.91 -10.05
C VAL A 73 5.67 10.93 -8.91
N LEU A 74 4.90 9.83 -8.88
CA LEU A 74 5.10 8.77 -7.88
C LEU A 74 6.45 8.07 -8.09
N ARG A 75 7.09 7.66 -7.00
CA ARG A 75 8.17 6.68 -7.09
C ARG A 75 7.59 5.27 -7.31
N LEU A 76 8.45 4.29 -7.55
CA LEU A 76 8.04 2.89 -7.52
C LEU A 76 7.51 2.54 -6.12
N LEU A 77 6.39 1.83 -6.11
CA LEU A 77 5.63 1.49 -4.90
C LEU A 77 5.67 -0.01 -4.71
N SER A 78 5.99 -0.44 -3.50
CA SER A 78 5.85 -1.83 -3.09
C SER A 78 4.39 -2.27 -3.01
N GLU A 79 4.15 -3.59 -2.95
CA GLU A 79 2.79 -4.14 -2.83
C GLU A 79 2.00 -3.57 -1.64
N ALA A 80 2.64 -3.46 -0.48
CA ALA A 80 1.98 -2.89 0.70
C ALA A 80 1.59 -1.41 0.49
N GLU A 81 2.42 -0.64 -0.22
CA GLU A 81 2.20 0.78 -0.43
C GLU A 81 1.07 1.05 -1.42
N TRP A 82 1.06 0.39 -2.59
CA TRP A 82 -0.01 0.60 -3.55
C TRP A 82 -1.35 0.01 -3.08
N ARG A 83 -1.32 -1.10 -2.31
CA ARG A 83 -2.54 -1.61 -1.64
C ARG A 83 -3.04 -0.62 -0.58
N GLY A 84 -2.13 0.06 0.12
CA GLY A 84 -2.46 1.10 1.09
C GLY A 84 -3.19 2.31 0.49
N ILE A 85 -2.99 2.60 -0.80
CA ILE A 85 -3.73 3.64 -1.54
C ILE A 85 -5.17 3.21 -1.84
N GLY A 86 -5.47 1.91 -1.78
CA GLY A 86 -6.77 1.33 -2.12
C GLY A 86 -6.82 0.64 -3.49
N ILE A 87 -5.69 0.51 -4.18
CA ILE A 87 -5.61 -0.30 -5.41
C ILE A 87 -5.79 -1.77 -5.02
N THR A 88 -6.73 -2.44 -5.67
CA THR A 88 -7.04 -3.86 -5.41
C THR A 88 -6.93 -4.68 -6.68
N GLN A 89 -6.01 -5.64 -6.66
CA GLN A 89 -5.81 -6.61 -7.72
C GLN A 89 -5.27 -7.93 -7.14
N SER A 90 -5.23 -8.97 -7.97
CA SER A 90 -4.71 -10.29 -7.60
C SER A 90 -3.23 -10.23 -7.15
N LEU A 91 -2.70 -11.33 -6.65
CA LEU A 91 -1.28 -11.43 -6.28
C LEU A 91 -0.36 -11.37 -7.52
N GLY A 92 0.89 -10.97 -7.29
CA GLY A 92 1.99 -11.01 -8.26
C GLY A 92 2.16 -9.77 -9.13
N TRP A 93 1.35 -8.73 -8.94
CA TRP A 93 1.50 -7.47 -9.69
C TRP A 93 2.56 -6.57 -9.08
N GLU A 94 3.48 -6.11 -9.91
CA GLU A 94 4.57 -5.21 -9.58
C GLU A 94 4.35 -3.85 -10.25
N HIS A 95 4.43 -2.75 -9.49
CA HIS A 95 4.50 -1.40 -10.04
C HIS A 95 5.92 -1.22 -10.60
N TYR A 96 6.08 -1.30 -11.92
CA TYR A 96 7.40 -1.48 -12.54
C TYR A 96 7.94 -0.21 -13.20
N GLU A 97 7.07 0.71 -13.61
CA GLU A 97 7.46 1.91 -14.32
C GLU A 97 6.52 3.06 -13.98
N VAL A 98 7.08 4.25 -14.07
CA VAL A 98 6.44 5.50 -13.71
C VAL A 98 6.13 6.29 -14.98
N HIS A 99 4.90 6.78 -15.11
CA HIS A 99 4.48 7.52 -16.31
C HIS A 99 4.36 9.03 -16.04
N ALA A 100 5.43 9.78 -16.34
CA ALA A 100 5.48 11.23 -16.07
C ALA A 100 4.41 12.08 -16.78
N PRO A 101 4.02 11.82 -18.06
CA PRO A 101 3.00 12.63 -18.74
C PRO A 101 1.63 12.59 -18.07
N GLU A 102 1.24 11.42 -17.55
CA GLU A 102 0.01 11.23 -16.77
C GLU A 102 0.33 10.56 -15.42
N PRO A 103 0.74 11.32 -14.40
CA PRO A 103 1.31 10.76 -13.16
C PRO A 103 0.32 10.00 -12.29
N HIS A 104 -0.97 10.11 -12.61
CA HIS A 104 -2.07 9.39 -11.96
C HIS A 104 -2.33 8.01 -12.62
N VAL A 105 -1.57 7.66 -13.66
CA VAL A 105 -1.57 6.35 -14.31
C VAL A 105 -0.39 5.54 -13.77
N LEU A 106 -0.68 4.42 -13.12
CA LEU A 106 0.31 3.49 -12.58
C LEU A 106 0.42 2.25 -13.47
N LEU A 107 1.64 1.86 -13.81
CA LEU A 107 1.91 0.75 -14.71
C LEU A 107 2.29 -0.50 -13.92
N PHE A 108 1.54 -1.57 -14.11
CA PHE A 108 1.75 -2.84 -13.43
C PHE A 108 2.15 -3.93 -14.42
N ARG A 109 3.04 -4.82 -13.98
CA ARG A 109 3.37 -6.06 -14.68
C ARG A 109 3.31 -7.26 -13.73
N ARG A 110 3.13 -8.46 -14.28
CA ARG A 110 3.16 -9.72 -13.54
C ARG A 110 3.75 -10.80 -14.44
N ALA A 111 4.64 -11.64 -13.89
CA ALA A 111 5.20 -12.76 -14.65
C ALA A 111 4.08 -13.75 -15.06
N LYS A 112 4.08 -14.22 -16.31
CA LYS A 112 3.05 -15.15 -16.81
C LYS A 112 3.03 -16.48 -16.07
N ASN A 113 4.20 -16.94 -15.64
CA ASN A 113 4.39 -18.17 -14.88
C ASN A 113 4.22 -17.96 -13.36
N PHE A 114 3.62 -16.86 -12.93
CA PHE A 114 3.42 -16.59 -11.51
C PHE A 114 2.52 -17.65 -10.86
N ASP A 115 3.10 -18.43 -9.94
CA ASP A 115 2.37 -19.37 -9.09
C ASP A 115 2.14 -18.74 -7.70
N PRO A 116 0.89 -18.37 -7.35
CA PRO A 116 0.58 -17.78 -6.05
C PRO A 116 0.93 -18.71 -4.87
N HIS A 117 0.90 -20.03 -5.05
CA HIS A 117 1.21 -20.98 -3.98
C HIS A 117 2.70 -20.97 -3.61
N GLN A 118 3.60 -20.75 -4.58
CA GLN A 118 5.03 -20.60 -4.31
C GLN A 118 5.33 -19.27 -3.60
N ALA A 119 4.71 -18.18 -4.06
CA ALA A 119 4.91 -16.86 -3.48
C ALA A 119 4.52 -16.82 -1.98
N GLN A 120 3.43 -17.48 -1.61
CA GLN A 120 2.96 -17.54 -0.22
C GLN A 120 3.93 -18.32 0.70
N GLN A 121 4.59 -19.35 0.18
CA GLN A 121 5.57 -20.15 0.92
C GLN A 121 6.88 -19.39 1.15
N ALA A 122 7.34 -18.61 0.15
CA ALA A 122 8.54 -17.79 0.27
C ALA A 122 8.40 -16.70 1.35
N GLN A 123 7.23 -16.09 1.47
CA GLN A 123 6.96 -15.07 2.51
C GLN A 123 6.88 -15.66 3.92
N ALA A 124 6.52 -16.94 4.07
CA ALA A 124 6.44 -17.60 5.37
C ALA A 124 7.83 -18.00 5.94
N HIS A 125 8.83 -18.22 5.08
CA HIS A 125 10.13 -18.74 5.49
C HIS A 125 11.10 -17.65 6.03
N ASP A 126 10.88 -16.37 5.71
CA ASP A 126 11.74 -15.26 6.18
C ASP A 126 11.40 -14.78 7.62
N GLY A 127 10.34 -15.31 8.22
CA GLY A 127 9.83 -14.89 9.54
C GLY A 127 10.36 -15.66 10.75
N GLN A 128 11.30 -16.59 10.60
CA GLN A 128 11.80 -17.40 11.73
C GLN A 128 13.11 -16.84 12.31
N PRO A 129 13.11 -16.27 13.54
CA PRO A 129 14.35 -15.86 14.18
C PRO A 129 15.21 -17.11 14.45
N GLN A 130 16.41 -17.14 13.90
CA GLN A 130 17.42 -18.15 14.21
C GLN A 130 17.87 -18.01 15.68
N ASN A 131 17.15 -18.64 16.60
CA ASN A 131 17.64 -18.90 17.94
C ASN A 131 18.78 -19.94 17.86
N LYS A 132 20.03 -19.46 17.75
CA LYS A 132 21.22 -20.29 17.99
C LYS A 132 21.38 -20.51 19.50
N ALA A 133 20.61 -21.45 20.06
CA ALA A 133 20.87 -21.98 21.40
C ALA A 133 22.03 -23.00 21.31
N GLY A 134 23.14 -22.68 21.97
CA GLY A 134 24.29 -23.57 22.11
C GLY A 134 23.92 -24.86 22.86
N ALA A 135 24.10 -26.00 22.20
CA ALA A 135 24.03 -27.31 22.84
C ALA A 135 25.42 -27.66 23.40
N ALA A 136 25.61 -27.40 24.69
CA ALA A 136 26.68 -27.98 25.49
C ALA A 136 26.57 -29.51 25.45
N LYS A 137 27.61 -30.17 24.94
CA LYS A 137 27.75 -31.63 25.00
C LYS A 137 28.09 -32.03 26.43
N ASN A 138 27.21 -32.77 27.09
CA ASN A 138 27.54 -33.52 28.30
C ASN A 138 26.95 -34.94 28.21
N GLY A 139 27.79 -35.96 28.42
CA GLY A 139 27.44 -37.38 28.37
C GLY A 139 28.69 -38.22 28.07
N ARG A 140 29.55 -38.53 29.04
CA ARG A 140 29.46 -39.53 30.13
C ARG A 140 29.75 -40.97 29.66
N LYS A 141 30.83 -41.52 30.23
CA LYS A 141 31.23 -42.93 30.47
C LYS A 141 31.80 -43.75 29.29
N LYS A 142 33.06 -44.15 29.42
CA LYS A 142 33.44 -45.39 30.11
C LYS A 142 34.68 -45.17 30.96
#